data_AF-A0A3M2DYU8-F1
#
_entry.id   AF-A0A3M2DYU8-F1
#
_cell.length_a   1.000
_cell.length_b   1.000
_cell.length_c   1.000
_cell.angle_alpha   90.00
_cell.angle_beta   90.00
_cell.angle_gamma   90.00
#
_symmetry.space_group_name_H-M   'P 1'
#
loop_
_entity.id
_entity.type
_entity.pdbx_description
1 polymer ?
#
loop_
_entity_poly.entity_id
_entity_poly.type
_entity_poly.pdbx_seq_one_letter_code
_entity_poly.pdbx_strand_id
1 'polypeptide(L)'
;MSGQDPPRLARGDALFLDFDGTLAEIGPDPDAITLPAGAAALLDGLAAALGGAVAVISGRGLADLAGRVPAGLWRIGAHGLE
;
A
#
# COMPACT_ATOMS: atom_id res chain seq x y z
N MET A 1 -8.63 5.48 22.88
CA MET A 1 -9.13 5.84 21.55
C MET A 1 -10.38 5.01 21.32
N SER A 2 -11.57 5.62 21.33
CA SER A 2 -12.79 4.93 20.90
C SER A 2 -12.61 4.60 19.42
N GLY A 3 -12.28 3.33 19.12
CA GLY A 3 -12.07 2.88 17.76
C GLY A 3 -13.38 3.01 16.99
N GLN A 4 -13.49 4.03 16.15
CA GLN A 4 -14.48 3.99 15.09
C GLN A 4 -14.08 2.87 14.14
N ASP A 5 -15.05 2.03 13.79
CA ASP A 5 -14.86 1.08 12.70
C ASP A 5 -14.46 1.86 11.44
N PRO A 6 -13.49 1.36 10.65
CA PRO A 6 -13.16 1.99 9.39
C PRO A 6 -14.41 2.02 8.49
N PRO A 7 -14.51 3.03 7.60
CA PRO A 7 -15.62 3.10 6.66
C PRO A 7 -15.68 1.81 5.84
N ARG A 8 -16.91 1.34 5.59
CA ARG A 8 -17.13 0.21 4.67
C ARG A 8 -16.83 0.68 3.25
N LEU A 9 -15.89 0.00 2.59
CA LEU A 9 -15.53 0.30 1.22
C LEU A 9 -16.58 -0.26 0.26
N ALA A 10 -16.93 0.54 -0.74
CA ALA A 10 -17.75 0.17 -1.89
C ALA A 10 -16.92 0.22 -3.17
N ARG A 11 -17.41 -0.41 -4.25
CA ARG A 11 -16.70 -0.50 -5.53
C ARG A 11 -16.31 0.85 -6.14
N GLY A 12 -17.02 1.93 -5.81
CA GLY A 12 -16.74 3.28 -6.30
C GLY A 12 -15.70 4.05 -5.49
N ASP A 13 -15.21 3.48 -4.39
CA ASP A 13 -14.21 4.11 -3.53
C ASP A 13 -12.80 3.86 -4.06
N ALA A 14 -11.90 4.78 -3.72
CA ALA A 14 -10.47 4.64 -3.98
C ALA A 14 -9.71 4.59 -2.65
N LEU A 15 -8.68 3.74 -2.60
CA LEU A 15 -7.84 3.56 -1.42
C LEU A 15 -6.41 4.01 -1.73
N PHE A 16 -5.92 4.96 -0.92
CA PHE A 16 -4.56 5.46 -0.98
C PHE A 16 -3.87 5.07 0.32
N LEU A 17 -2.83 4.24 0.22
CA LEU A 17 -2.19 3.63 1.37
C LEU A 17 -0.75 4.11 1.45
N ASP A 18 -0.33 4.47 2.66
CA ASP A 18 1.08 4.61 2.95
C ASP A 18 1.75 3.21 3.09
N PHE A 19 3.07 3.15 2.93
CA PHE A 19 3.83 1.90 3.02
C PHE A 19 4.50 1.70 4.39
N ASP A 20 5.52 2.50 4.73
CA ASP A 20 6.35 2.30 5.92
C ASP A 20 5.63 2.73 7.19
N GLY A 21 5.42 1.79 8.11
CA GLY A 21 4.64 2.02 9.33
C GLY A 21 3.13 1.89 9.14
N THR A 22 2.68 1.58 7.92
CA THR A 22 1.27 1.37 7.59
C THR A 22 1.03 -0.06 7.06
N LEU A 23 1.61 -0.41 5.91
CA LEU A 23 1.51 -1.73 5.31
C LEU A 23 2.66 -2.67 5.69
N ALA A 24 3.82 -2.09 6.01
CA ALA A 24 4.99 -2.80 6.48
C ALA A 24 5.48 -2.18 7.79
N GLU A 25 6.01 -2.98 8.71
CA GLU A 25 6.55 -2.46 9.96
C GLU A 25 7.82 -1.65 9.72
N ILE A 26 8.04 -0.60 10.52
CA ILE A 26 9.29 0.15 10.50
C ILE A 26 10.36 -0.67 11.22
N GLY A 27 11.52 -0.82 10.60
CA GLY A 27 12.66 -1.55 11.15
C GLY A 27 13.97 -0.75 11.09
N PRO A 28 15.02 -1.23 11.77
CA PRO A 28 16.33 -0.56 11.81
C PRO A 28 17.06 -0.61 10.47
N ASP A 29 16.71 -1.56 9.60
CA ASP A 29 17.22 -1.68 8.24
C ASP A 29 16.08 -1.41 7.25
N PRO A 30 16.05 -0.23 6.60
CA PRO A 30 15.04 0.14 5.62
C PRO A 30 15.01 -0.78 4.39
N ASP A 31 16.12 -1.44 4.05
CA ASP A 31 16.21 -2.29 2.87
C ASP A 31 15.54 -3.65 3.11
N ALA A 32 15.53 -4.13 4.36
CA ALA A 32 14.89 -5.37 4.77
C ALA A 32 13.36 -5.30 4.93
N ILE A 33 12.75 -4.11 4.77
CA ILE A 33 11.31 -3.91 5.02
C ILE A 33 10.45 -4.52 3.92
N THR A 34 9.72 -5.58 4.24
CA THR A 34 8.84 -6.27 3.30
C THR A 34 7.39 -6.25 3.78
N LEU A 35 6.45 -6.43 2.84
CA LEU A 35 5.07 -6.71 3.20
C LEU A 35 4.99 -7.98 4.08
N PRO A 36 4.10 -7.99 5.10
CA PRO A 36 3.78 -9.20 5.83
C PRO A 36 3.25 -10.31 4.91
N ALA A 37 3.42 -11.56 5.34
CA ALA A 37 2.93 -12.71 4.59
C ALA A 37 1.42 -12.57 4.29
N GLY A 38 1.05 -12.74 3.02
CA GLY A 38 -0.34 -12.63 2.56
C GLY A 38 -0.83 -11.21 2.25
N ALA A 39 -0.14 -10.16 2.69
CA ALA A 39 -0.57 -8.78 2.45
C ALA A 39 -0.60 -8.44 0.94
N ALA A 40 0.35 -8.95 0.16
CA ALA A 40 0.36 -8.81 -1.29
C ALA A 40 -0.95 -9.31 -1.94
N ALA A 41 -1.37 -10.53 -1.59
CA ALA A 41 -2.61 -11.12 -2.12
C ALA A 41 -3.86 -10.36 -1.64
N LEU A 42 -3.85 -9.82 -0.42
CA LEU A 42 -4.94 -8.99 0.09
C LEU A 42 -5.06 -7.67 -0.69
N LEU A 43 -3.93 -7.02 -1.01
CA LEU A 43 -3.92 -5.80 -1.80
C LEU A 43 -4.42 -6.03 -3.23
N ASP A 44 -4.01 -7.13 -3.87
CA ASP A 44 -4.54 -7.52 -5.18
C ASP A 44 -6.06 -7.77 -5.13
N GLY A 45 -6.55 -8.41 -4.06
CA GLY A 45 -7.98 -8.62 -3.84
C GLY A 45 -8.75 -7.31 -3.64
N LEU A 46 -8.19 -6.36 -2.88
CA LEU A 46 -8.76 -5.02 -2.72
C LEU A 46 -8.79 -4.26 -4.03
N ALA A 47 -7.71 -4.32 -4.82
CA ALA A 47 -7.66 -3.71 -6.14
C ALA A 47 -8.75 -4.28 -7.05
N ALA A 48 -8.94 -5.60 -7.07
CA ALA A 48 -10.02 -6.23 -7.83
C ALA A 48 -11.43 -5.77 -7.35
N ALA A 49 -11.65 -5.71 -6.04
CA ALA A 49 -12.93 -5.30 -5.45
C ALA A 49 -13.29 -3.82 -5.72
N LEU A 50 -12.27 -2.96 -5.80
CA LEU A 50 -12.41 -1.52 -6.03
C LEU A 50 -12.19 -1.11 -7.50
N GLY A 51 -12.25 -2.05 -8.43
CA GLY A 51 -12.11 -1.75 -9.87
C GLY A 51 -10.75 -1.16 -10.26
N GLY A 52 -9.70 -1.53 -9.53
CA GLY A 52 -8.32 -1.06 -9.74
C GLY A 52 -7.95 0.19 -8.94
N ALA A 53 -8.86 0.75 -8.15
CA ALA A 53 -8.67 2.01 -7.43
C ALA A 53 -7.88 1.85 -6.11
N VAL A 54 -6.72 1.21 -6.15
CA VAL A 54 -5.79 1.07 -5.01
C VAL A 54 -4.41 1.58 -5.41
N ALA A 55 -3.89 2.52 -4.63
CA ALA A 55 -2.57 3.11 -4.82
C ALA A 55 -1.74 3.06 -3.53
N VAL A 56 -0.45 2.78 -3.66
CA VAL A 56 0.53 2.89 -2.58
C VAL A 56 1.36 4.15 -2.77
N ILE A 57 1.42 4.99 -1.75
CA ILE A 57 2.17 6.24 -1.69
C ILE A 57 3.30 6.06 -0.67
N SER A 58 4.54 6.36 -1.04
CA SER A 58 5.67 6.23 -0.13
C SER A 58 6.72 7.31 -0.36
N GLY A 59 7.53 7.55 0.68
CA GLY A 59 8.77 8.31 0.56
C GLY A 59 9.88 7.53 -0.16
N ARG A 60 9.75 6.20 -0.29
CA ARG A 60 10.68 5.36 -1.06
C ARG A 60 10.68 5.76 -2.53
N GLY A 61 11.82 5.63 -3.21
CA GLY A 61 11.91 5.82 -4.66
C GLY A 61 11.04 4.81 -5.40
N LEU A 62 10.54 5.17 -6.59
CA LEU A 62 9.56 4.34 -7.31
C LEU A 62 10.10 2.93 -7.63
N ALA A 63 11.38 2.81 -8.00
CA ALA A 63 12.01 1.53 -8.30
C ALA A 63 12.13 0.62 -7.05
N ASP A 64 12.44 1.18 -5.89
CA ASP A 64 12.47 0.45 -4.61
C ASP A 64 11.05 -0.01 -4.24
N LEU A 65 10.08 0.91 -4.30
CA LEU A 65 8.68 0.61 -4.00
C LEU A 65 8.11 -0.46 -4.96
N ALA A 66 8.50 -0.43 -6.23
CA ALA A 66 8.08 -1.42 -7.22
C ALA A 66 8.47 -2.86 -6.85
N GLY A 67 9.62 -3.04 -6.22
CA GLY A 67 10.07 -4.35 -5.72
C GLY A 67 9.36 -4.83 -4.45
N ARG A 68 8.61 -3.95 -3.76
CA ARG A 68 8.03 -4.21 -2.45
C ARG A 68 6.51 -4.44 -2.47
N VAL A 69 5.82 -4.07 -3.55
CA VAL A 69 4.35 -4.17 -3.66
C VAL A 69 3.89 -4.82 -4.97
N PRO A 70 2.71 -5.47 -5.02
CA PRO A 70 2.24 -6.21 -6.19
C PRO A 70 2.21 -5.42 -7.49
N ALA A 71 2.66 -6.03 -8.59
CA ALA A 71 2.80 -5.43 -9.93
C ALA A 71 1.58 -4.61 -10.37
N GLY A 72 0.37 -5.09 -10.07
CA GLY A 72 -0.91 -4.50 -10.52
C GLY A 72 -1.38 -3.25 -9.78
N LEU A 73 -0.68 -2.80 -8.73
CA LEU A 73 -1.06 -1.58 -7.99
C LEU A 73 -0.46 -0.32 -8.60
N TRP A 74 -1.19 0.78 -8.45
CA TRP A 74 -0.61 2.11 -8.65
C TRP A 74 0.41 2.40 -7.55
N ARG A 75 1.49 3.09 -7.92
CA ARG A 75 2.60 3.42 -7.03
C ARG A 75 2.98 4.86 -7.23
N ILE A 76 3.24 5.53 -6.13
CA ILE A 76 3.68 6.92 -6.10
C ILE A 76 4.89 6.94 -5.17
N GLY A 77 6.06 7.25 -5.73
CA GLY A 77 7.34 7.26 -5.04
C GLY A 77 7.80 8.67 -4.67
N ALA A 78 8.90 8.75 -3.93
CA ALA A 78 9.61 9.98 -3.61
C ALA A 78 8.68 11.11 -3.09
N HIS A 79 7.73 10.75 -2.22
CA HIS A 79 6.71 11.68 -1.68
C HIS A 79 5.84 12.37 -2.75
N GLY A 80 5.56 11.71 -3.88
CA GLY A 80 4.71 12.26 -4.94
C GLY A 80 5.45 12.90 -6.11
N LEU A 81 6.76 12.77 -6.16
CA LEU A 81 7.58 13.30 -7.26
C LEU A 81 7.71 12.32 -8.44
N GLU A 82 7.41 11.03 -8.21
CA GLU A 82 7.53 9.92 -9.18
C GLU A 82 6.28 9.04 -9.23
#